data_AF-A0A329Y7Q6-F1
#
_entry.id   AF-A0A329Y7Q6-F1
#
_cell.length_a   1.000
_cell.length_b   1.000
_cell.length_c   1.000
_cell.angle_alpha   90.00
_cell.angle_beta   90.00
_cell.angle_gamma   90.00
#
_symmetry.space_group_name_H-M   'P 1'
#
loop_
_entity.id
_entity.type
_entity.pdbx_description
1 polymer ?
#
loop_
_entity_poly.entity_id
_entity_poly.type
_entity_poly.pdbx_seq_one_letter_code
_entity_poly.pdbx_strand_id
1 'polypeptide(L)'
;MTPTEILDLIARTQPTKPVEEHAELIIVRAKLDDAALRTEWLALRASIPAFLESVTIRRDGTDIALDDGDVPAPSTVFAITLNKVSQKAVLRLFYGKSLIGLSRALDSSLVVCVAELTADQAFTSYGARFQPWTQQPPAPFERMPELPNPRSISHDASNAGLVPADIRPWLLQHHPAQSSQTFEAWRSLAAPRLMAALSDQVYGAAPNVIYQFSGPPSRKVGLSLLELLAIFDRLNEGVFWAFAGGERDTETRHVLLAAEWARSYRQGNLAEFGDGSLESAKAAYAAYVKAGSKETLKALADLRKTVVDEAQKATQRAQDMTGALWKDLAVATTPFVIKILSDAAKTPNTWIAGLFAIGAAAFLILSFRVQTFINAGYFSGQDRARAIWALRLNQVLSAAEIEEFSETPIRNSVSDYDRVRKTVRNVYGTLVAILIIFAGYQFYTAATAKVPPANSGTVGRQGPSQSPASGSPLPGPAASNRPEPAALQKAAPVPGTPATKPP
;
A
#
# COMPACT_ATOMS: atom_id res chain seq x y z
N MET A 1 -45.58 -28.80 21.60
CA MET A 1 -45.73 -27.33 21.67
C MET A 1 -44.62 -26.65 20.87
N THR A 2 -44.90 -25.54 20.20
CA THR A 2 -43.92 -24.65 19.56
C THR A 2 -43.30 -23.66 20.58
N PRO A 3 -42.17 -22.99 20.28
CA PRO A 3 -41.61 -21.99 21.19
C PRO A 3 -42.59 -20.86 21.51
N THR A 4 -43.39 -20.40 20.54
CA THR A 4 -44.43 -19.38 20.73
C THR A 4 -45.58 -19.90 21.60
N GLU A 5 -46.04 -21.14 21.42
CA GLU A 5 -47.06 -21.74 22.30
C GLU A 5 -46.57 -21.86 23.75
N ILE A 6 -45.27 -22.15 23.95
CA ILE A 6 -44.68 -22.17 25.30
C ILE A 6 -44.60 -20.75 25.87
N LEU A 7 -44.24 -19.74 25.06
CA LEU A 7 -44.27 -18.34 25.47
C LEU A 7 -45.68 -17.92 25.93
N ASP A 8 -46.71 -18.31 25.18
CA ASP A 8 -48.12 -18.07 25.53
C ASP A 8 -48.53 -18.81 26.81
N LEU A 9 -48.05 -20.04 27.00
CA LEU A 9 -48.25 -20.80 28.25
C LEU A 9 -47.61 -20.08 29.43
N ILE A 10 -46.37 -19.59 29.29
CA ILE A 10 -45.69 -18.80 30.34
C ILE A 10 -46.49 -17.55 30.68
N ALA A 11 -46.98 -16.82 29.67
CA ALA A 11 -47.77 -15.61 29.87
C ALA A 11 -49.09 -15.88 30.60
N ARG A 12 -49.85 -16.91 30.19
CA ARG A 12 -51.11 -17.32 30.85
C ARG A 12 -50.92 -17.80 32.28
N THR A 13 -49.73 -18.31 32.60
CA THR A 13 -49.38 -18.80 33.94
C THR A 13 -49.20 -17.68 34.97
N GLN A 14 -49.18 -16.41 34.54
CA GLN A 14 -49.07 -15.22 35.41
C GLN A 14 -47.96 -15.34 36.48
N PRO A 15 -46.68 -15.27 36.06
CA PRO A 15 -45.55 -15.45 36.96
C PRO A 15 -45.62 -14.51 38.18
N THR A 16 -45.38 -15.06 39.38
CA THR A 16 -45.41 -14.31 40.64
C THR A 16 -44.17 -13.44 40.84
N LYS A 17 -43.08 -13.73 40.10
CA LYS A 17 -41.84 -12.96 40.06
C LYS A 17 -41.44 -12.73 38.59
N PRO A 18 -40.58 -11.74 38.29
CA PRO A 18 -40.01 -11.59 36.95
C PRO A 18 -39.39 -12.91 36.48
N VAL A 19 -39.66 -13.26 35.22
CA VAL A 19 -39.11 -14.46 34.60
C VAL A 19 -37.59 -14.30 34.45
N GLU A 20 -36.84 -15.29 34.94
CA GLU A 20 -35.39 -15.32 34.86
C GLU A 20 -34.98 -16.11 33.63
N GLU A 21 -34.48 -15.42 32.61
CA GLU A 21 -34.01 -16.06 31.38
C GLU A 21 -32.49 -15.95 31.25
N HIS A 22 -31.86 -17.10 31.05
CA HIS A 22 -30.44 -17.26 30.79
C HIS A 22 -30.23 -17.87 29.40
N ALA A 23 -28.99 -17.99 28.92
CA ALA A 23 -28.71 -18.60 27.62
C ALA A 23 -29.18 -20.07 27.55
N GLU A 24 -28.94 -20.85 28.59
CA GLU A 24 -29.21 -22.30 28.63
C GLU A 24 -30.57 -22.65 29.22
N LEU A 25 -31.21 -21.74 29.97
CA LEU A 25 -32.46 -22.06 30.68
C LEU A 25 -33.35 -20.85 30.89
N ILE A 26 -34.60 -21.10 31.23
CA ILE A 26 -35.56 -20.10 31.69
C ILE A 26 -36.28 -20.64 32.93
N ILE A 27 -36.44 -19.78 33.95
CA ILE A 27 -37.09 -20.10 35.21
C ILE A 27 -38.33 -19.23 35.36
N VAL A 28 -39.48 -19.88 35.48
CA VAL A 28 -40.78 -19.26 35.70
C VAL A 28 -41.26 -19.63 37.08
N ARG A 29 -41.54 -18.64 37.92
CA ARG A 29 -42.12 -18.88 39.26
C ARG A 29 -43.57 -18.50 39.25
N ALA A 30 -44.45 -19.46 39.52
CA ALA A 30 -45.89 -19.25 39.41
C ALA A 30 -46.70 -20.20 40.30
N LYS A 31 -47.97 -19.85 40.51
CA LYS A 31 -48.95 -20.72 41.16
C LYS A 31 -49.60 -21.61 40.11
N LEU A 32 -49.71 -22.90 40.38
CA LEU A 32 -50.34 -23.89 39.50
C LEU A 32 -51.71 -24.34 40.05
N ASP A 33 -52.49 -23.38 40.53
CA ASP A 33 -53.81 -23.62 41.13
C ASP A 33 -54.84 -24.07 40.06
N ASP A 34 -54.78 -23.45 38.87
CA ASP A 34 -55.64 -23.80 37.72
C ASP A 34 -55.29 -25.19 37.18
N ALA A 35 -56.28 -26.09 37.20
CA ALA A 35 -56.15 -27.44 36.72
C ALA A 35 -55.81 -27.51 35.22
N ALA A 36 -56.36 -26.61 34.39
CA ALA A 36 -56.11 -26.60 32.96
C ALA A 36 -54.64 -26.23 32.66
N LEU A 37 -54.15 -25.13 33.24
CA LEU A 37 -52.75 -24.71 33.10
C LEU A 37 -51.78 -25.75 33.67
N ARG A 38 -52.12 -26.37 34.81
CA ARG A 38 -51.31 -27.44 35.40
C ARG A 38 -51.21 -28.64 34.46
N THR A 39 -52.32 -29.07 33.85
CA THR A 39 -52.31 -30.16 32.85
C THR A 39 -51.44 -29.82 31.64
N GLU A 40 -51.48 -28.58 31.13
CA GLU A 40 -50.63 -28.16 30.01
C GLU A 40 -49.13 -28.21 30.36
N TRP A 41 -48.74 -27.75 31.55
CA TRP A 41 -47.35 -27.84 32.02
C TRP A 41 -46.88 -29.29 32.20
N LEU A 42 -47.72 -30.16 32.76
CA LEU A 42 -47.42 -31.58 32.89
C LEU A 42 -47.32 -32.27 31.52
N ALA A 43 -48.17 -31.89 30.55
CA ALA A 43 -48.09 -32.39 29.19
C ALA A 43 -46.78 -31.96 28.50
N LEU A 44 -46.34 -30.71 28.69
CA LEU A 44 -45.04 -30.24 28.19
C LEU A 44 -43.87 -31.01 28.82
N ARG A 45 -43.96 -31.33 30.12
CA ARG A 45 -42.96 -32.15 30.82
C ARG A 45 -42.93 -33.59 30.31
N ALA A 46 -44.09 -34.19 30.04
CA ALA A 46 -44.20 -35.55 29.54
C ALA A 46 -43.75 -35.70 28.07
N SER A 47 -43.95 -34.66 27.26
CA SER A 47 -43.60 -34.64 25.83
C SER A 47 -42.71 -33.45 25.50
N ILE A 48 -41.44 -33.56 25.87
CA ILE A 48 -40.44 -32.49 25.72
C ILE A 48 -40.12 -32.24 24.24
N PRO A 49 -40.31 -31.01 23.72
CA PRO A 49 -39.93 -30.67 22.34
C PRO A 49 -38.41 -30.76 22.14
N ALA A 50 -37.97 -31.06 20.91
CA ALA A 50 -36.57 -31.28 20.57
C ALA A 50 -35.62 -30.08 20.81
N PHE A 51 -36.15 -28.89 21.08
CA PHE A 51 -35.37 -27.69 21.40
C PHE A 51 -35.19 -27.47 22.92
N LEU A 52 -35.78 -28.33 23.75
CA LEU A 52 -35.59 -28.38 25.20
C LEU A 52 -34.92 -29.70 25.59
N GLU A 53 -34.02 -29.65 26.56
CA GLU A 53 -33.36 -30.83 27.13
C GLU A 53 -34.18 -31.43 28.26
N SER A 54 -34.77 -30.58 29.11
CA SER A 54 -35.61 -31.01 30.21
C SER A 54 -36.56 -29.91 30.66
N VAL A 55 -37.68 -30.34 31.27
CA VAL A 55 -38.65 -29.47 31.92
C VAL A 55 -38.83 -29.98 33.33
N THR A 56 -38.52 -29.14 34.32
CA THR A 56 -38.66 -29.50 35.74
C THR A 56 -39.64 -28.56 36.43
N ILE A 57 -40.47 -29.10 37.31
CA ILE A 57 -41.45 -28.34 38.09
C ILE A 57 -41.21 -28.72 39.55
N ARG A 58 -40.71 -27.79 40.34
CA ARG A 58 -40.40 -27.97 41.76
C ARG A 58 -41.08 -26.91 42.59
N ARG A 59 -41.43 -27.21 43.85
CA ARG A 59 -41.95 -26.20 44.77
C ARG A 59 -40.85 -25.18 45.07
N ASP A 60 -41.15 -23.88 44.91
CA ASP A 60 -40.16 -22.79 45.03
C ASP A 60 -39.44 -22.85 46.39
N GLY A 61 -38.11 -22.75 46.35
CA GLY A 61 -37.26 -22.86 47.55
C GLY A 61 -37.06 -24.27 48.11
N THR A 62 -37.52 -25.31 47.42
CA THR A 62 -37.33 -26.72 47.85
C THR A 62 -36.95 -27.62 46.67
N ASP A 63 -36.42 -28.81 46.95
CA ASP A 63 -36.16 -29.84 45.93
C ASP A 63 -37.35 -30.77 45.67
N ILE A 64 -38.53 -30.45 46.20
CA ILE A 64 -39.72 -31.27 46.05
C ILE A 64 -40.32 -31.05 44.66
N ALA A 65 -40.29 -32.09 43.81
CA ALA A 65 -40.92 -32.07 42.49
C ALA A 65 -42.45 -32.17 42.61
N LEU A 66 -43.15 -31.58 41.63
CA LEU A 66 -44.59 -31.80 41.48
C LEU A 66 -44.83 -33.17 40.81
N ASP A 67 -45.46 -34.12 41.49
CA ASP A 67 -45.82 -35.41 40.89
C ASP A 67 -47.00 -35.27 39.90
N ASP A 68 -47.07 -36.13 38.89
CA ASP A 68 -48.07 -36.03 37.80
C ASP A 68 -49.54 -36.14 38.29
N GLY A 69 -49.77 -36.74 39.46
CA GLY A 69 -51.09 -36.91 40.06
C GLY A 69 -51.36 -36.02 41.27
N ASP A 70 -50.40 -35.20 41.70
CA ASP A 70 -50.56 -34.37 42.90
C ASP A 70 -51.40 -33.12 42.60
N VAL A 71 -52.28 -32.77 43.53
CA VAL A 71 -53.04 -31.52 43.51
C VAL A 71 -52.40 -30.59 44.52
N PRO A 72 -51.65 -29.56 44.07
CA PRO A 72 -50.97 -28.65 44.97
C PRO A 72 -51.94 -28.02 45.97
N ALA A 73 -51.48 -27.81 47.20
CA ALA A 73 -52.20 -26.96 48.14
C ALA A 73 -52.40 -25.56 47.49
N PRO A 74 -53.56 -24.92 47.68
CA PRO A 74 -53.83 -23.62 47.08
C PRO A 74 -52.73 -22.62 47.39
N SER A 75 -52.37 -21.79 46.42
CA SER A 75 -51.34 -20.75 46.53
C SER A 75 -49.89 -21.23 46.66
N THR A 76 -49.64 -22.54 46.49
CA THR A 76 -48.26 -23.07 46.41
C THR A 76 -47.55 -22.52 45.17
N VAL A 77 -46.37 -21.95 45.34
CA VAL A 77 -45.54 -21.44 44.25
C VAL A 77 -44.58 -22.54 43.78
N PHE A 78 -44.51 -22.72 42.46
CA PHE A 78 -43.59 -23.62 41.80
C PHE A 78 -42.57 -22.85 40.99
N ALA A 79 -41.32 -23.31 41.01
CA ALA A 79 -40.28 -22.97 40.06
C ALA A 79 -40.32 -23.98 38.90
N ILE A 80 -40.67 -23.49 37.72
CA ILE A 80 -40.73 -24.22 36.46
C ILE A 80 -39.47 -23.85 35.69
N THR A 81 -38.57 -24.82 35.50
CA THR A 81 -37.31 -24.61 34.79
C THR A 81 -37.33 -25.36 33.48
N LEU A 82 -37.17 -24.62 32.38
CA LEU A 82 -37.01 -25.16 31.03
C LEU A 82 -35.54 -25.07 30.65
N ASN A 83 -34.88 -26.20 30.50
CA ASN A 83 -33.51 -26.26 29.99
C ASN A 83 -33.57 -26.35 28.47
N LYS A 84 -32.88 -25.44 27.79
CA LYS A 84 -32.82 -25.31 26.33
C LYS A 84 -31.66 -26.13 25.79
N VAL A 85 -31.85 -26.71 24.61
CA VAL A 85 -30.75 -27.42 23.93
C VAL A 85 -29.67 -26.42 23.54
N SER A 86 -28.47 -26.64 24.09
CA SER A 86 -27.30 -25.84 23.76
C SER A 86 -26.77 -26.21 22.37
N GLN A 87 -26.57 -25.21 21.51
CA GLN A 87 -26.02 -25.41 20.17
C GLN A 87 -24.97 -24.33 19.90
N LYS A 88 -23.81 -24.76 19.39
CA LYS A 88 -22.70 -23.86 19.09
C LYS A 88 -23.17 -22.72 18.19
N ALA A 89 -22.90 -21.48 18.61
CA ALA A 89 -23.22 -20.24 17.91
C ALA A 89 -24.72 -19.96 17.67
N VAL A 90 -25.62 -20.66 18.37
CA VAL A 90 -27.06 -20.39 18.33
C VAL A 90 -27.56 -20.01 19.72
N LEU A 91 -28.08 -18.79 19.87
CA LEU A 91 -28.73 -18.31 21.09
C LEU A 91 -30.24 -18.42 20.93
N ARG A 92 -30.92 -19.04 21.91
CA ARG A 92 -32.38 -19.20 21.92
C ARG A 92 -32.97 -18.43 23.09
N LEU A 93 -33.89 -17.52 22.81
CA LEU A 93 -34.57 -16.70 23.81
C LEU A 93 -36.08 -16.78 23.64
N PHE A 94 -36.82 -16.80 24.74
CA PHE A 94 -38.26 -16.64 24.73
C PHE A 94 -38.63 -15.17 24.59
N TYR A 95 -37.99 -14.27 25.34
CA TYR A 95 -38.27 -12.83 25.31
C TYR A 95 -37.15 -12.02 24.66
N GLY A 96 -37.52 -11.03 23.84
CA GLY A 96 -36.55 -10.14 23.20
C GLY A 96 -35.74 -9.30 24.20
N LYS A 97 -36.40 -8.82 25.26
CA LYS A 97 -35.79 -8.01 26.33
C LYS A 97 -34.68 -8.74 27.10
N SER A 98 -34.69 -10.07 27.13
CA SER A 98 -33.67 -10.89 27.81
C SER A 98 -32.28 -10.70 27.21
N LEU A 99 -32.20 -10.19 25.98
CA LEU A 99 -30.94 -9.90 25.31
C LEU A 99 -30.07 -8.91 26.11
N ILE A 100 -30.67 -7.95 26.82
CA ILE A 100 -29.94 -6.92 27.60
C ILE A 100 -29.03 -7.57 28.65
N GLY A 101 -29.53 -8.59 29.35
CA GLY A 101 -28.77 -9.34 30.36
C GLY A 101 -27.78 -10.35 29.78
N LEU A 102 -27.88 -10.65 28.47
CA LEU A 102 -27.14 -11.72 27.79
C LEU A 102 -26.20 -11.19 26.70
N SER A 103 -25.80 -9.91 26.77
CA SER A 103 -24.92 -9.28 25.79
C SER A 103 -23.62 -10.06 25.51
N ARG A 104 -23.00 -10.68 26.52
CA ARG A 104 -21.80 -11.53 26.33
C ARG A 104 -22.07 -12.80 25.51
N ALA A 105 -23.27 -13.37 25.60
CA ALA A 105 -23.65 -14.52 24.80
C ALA A 105 -23.87 -14.13 23.33
N LEU A 106 -24.18 -12.86 23.05
CA LEU A 106 -24.32 -12.36 21.70
C LEU A 106 -22.99 -12.31 20.94
N ASP A 107 -21.88 -11.98 21.62
CA ASP A 107 -20.55 -11.90 21.00
C ASP A 107 -20.12 -13.23 20.35
N SER A 108 -20.52 -14.37 20.93
CA SER A 108 -20.20 -15.71 20.44
C SER A 108 -21.28 -16.34 19.55
N SER A 109 -22.40 -15.65 19.33
CA SER A 109 -23.54 -16.16 18.57
C SER A 109 -23.50 -15.70 17.11
N LEU A 110 -23.90 -16.60 16.21
CA LEU A 110 -24.13 -16.32 14.78
C LEU A 110 -25.62 -16.19 14.48
N VAL A 111 -26.46 -16.93 15.19
CA VAL A 111 -27.91 -16.88 15.04
C VAL A 111 -28.56 -16.70 16.41
N VAL A 112 -29.49 -15.76 16.49
CA VAL A 112 -30.31 -15.51 17.67
C VAL A 112 -31.76 -15.79 17.29
N CYS A 113 -32.31 -16.85 17.87
CA CYS A 113 -33.69 -17.26 17.70
C CYS A 113 -34.52 -16.73 18.87
N VAL A 114 -35.55 -15.93 18.59
CA VAL A 114 -36.42 -15.36 19.64
C VAL A 114 -37.88 -15.78 19.41
N ALA A 115 -38.53 -16.33 20.43
CA ALA A 115 -39.90 -16.85 20.32
C ALA A 115 -40.96 -15.74 20.14
N GLU A 116 -40.74 -14.57 20.74
CA GLU A 116 -41.58 -13.38 20.61
C GLU A 116 -41.47 -12.71 19.22
N LEU A 117 -40.42 -13.03 18.45
CA LEU A 117 -40.14 -12.36 17.17
C LEU A 117 -40.95 -12.98 16.02
N THR A 118 -41.52 -12.12 15.18
CA THR A 118 -42.17 -12.51 13.92
C THR A 118 -41.25 -12.32 12.72
N ALA A 119 -41.62 -12.86 11.55
CA ALA A 119 -40.76 -12.86 10.37
C ALA A 119 -40.47 -11.44 9.82
N ASP A 120 -41.44 -10.53 9.92
CA ASP A 120 -41.33 -9.11 9.57
C ASP A 120 -40.53 -8.29 10.59
N GLN A 121 -40.33 -8.82 11.80
CA GLN A 121 -39.50 -8.24 12.84
C GLN A 121 -38.06 -8.77 12.83
N ALA A 122 -37.75 -9.73 11.96
CA ALA A 122 -36.41 -10.27 11.79
C ALA A 122 -35.44 -9.23 11.22
N PHE A 123 -34.18 -9.28 11.65
CA PHE A 123 -33.15 -8.35 11.20
C PHE A 123 -31.77 -9.02 11.22
N THR A 124 -30.78 -8.40 10.60
CA THR A 124 -29.40 -8.91 10.62
C THR A 124 -28.41 -7.80 10.97
N SER A 125 -27.47 -8.13 11.83
CA SER A 125 -26.21 -7.41 11.94
C SER A 125 -25.16 -8.10 11.07
N TYR A 126 -24.02 -7.45 10.84
CA TYR A 126 -22.91 -8.08 10.11
C TYR A 126 -22.29 -9.27 10.87
N GLY A 127 -22.59 -9.41 12.17
CA GLY A 127 -22.05 -10.45 13.05
C GLY A 127 -23.04 -11.56 13.40
N ALA A 128 -24.35 -11.28 13.35
CA ALA A 128 -25.39 -12.21 13.75
C ALA A 128 -26.74 -11.97 13.04
N ARG A 129 -27.51 -13.04 12.89
CA ARG A 129 -28.90 -13.01 12.39
C ARG A 129 -29.90 -13.13 13.54
N PHE A 130 -30.92 -12.27 13.56
CA PHE A 130 -32.03 -12.34 14.50
C PHE A 130 -33.28 -12.80 13.76
N GLN A 131 -33.87 -13.91 14.21
CA GLN A 131 -34.98 -14.55 13.52
C GLN A 131 -35.99 -15.19 14.50
N PRO A 132 -37.22 -15.45 14.03
CA PRO A 132 -38.22 -16.18 14.82
C PRO A 132 -37.70 -17.54 15.26
N TRP A 133 -37.96 -17.90 16.51
CA TRP A 133 -37.69 -19.24 17.01
C TRP A 133 -38.83 -20.17 16.61
N THR A 134 -38.59 -20.98 15.59
CA THR A 134 -39.52 -22.03 15.15
C THR A 134 -38.98 -23.42 15.51
N GLN A 135 -39.76 -24.46 15.23
CA GLN A 135 -39.29 -25.85 15.37
C GLN A 135 -38.30 -26.26 14.26
N GLN A 136 -38.20 -25.46 13.18
CA GLN A 136 -37.27 -25.75 12.10
C GLN A 136 -35.84 -25.35 12.50
N PRO A 137 -34.81 -26.03 11.96
CA PRO A 137 -33.44 -25.59 12.13
C PRO A 137 -33.26 -24.12 11.73
N PRO A 138 -32.43 -23.35 12.46
CA PRO A 138 -32.17 -21.97 12.11
C PRO A 138 -31.61 -21.86 10.69
N ALA A 139 -31.97 -20.79 9.97
CA ALA A 139 -31.43 -20.55 8.65
C ALA A 139 -29.92 -20.29 8.79
N PRO A 140 -29.08 -20.84 7.89
CA PRO A 140 -27.66 -20.58 7.93
C PRO A 140 -27.39 -19.08 7.77
N PHE A 141 -26.39 -18.60 8.48
CA PHE A 141 -25.91 -17.22 8.41
C PHE A 141 -24.41 -17.23 8.18
N GLU A 142 -23.97 -16.58 7.11
CA GLU A 142 -22.57 -16.36 6.82
C GLU A 142 -22.16 -15.00 7.36
N ARG A 143 -21.27 -15.03 8.35
CA ARG A 143 -20.73 -13.81 8.96
C ARG A 143 -19.83 -13.10 7.97
N MET A 144 -19.92 -11.76 7.91
CA MET A 144 -19.00 -10.95 7.11
C MET A 144 -17.54 -11.22 7.51
N PRO A 145 -16.57 -11.15 6.57
CA PRO A 145 -15.15 -11.19 6.90
C PRO A 145 -14.78 -10.24 8.04
N GLU A 146 -13.73 -10.60 8.77
CA GLU A 146 -13.31 -9.87 9.97
C GLU A 146 -12.98 -8.41 9.64
N LEU A 147 -13.60 -7.51 10.41
CA LEU A 147 -13.29 -6.09 10.38
C LEU A 147 -12.16 -5.81 11.38
N PRO A 148 -11.36 -4.74 11.16
CA PRO A 148 -10.35 -4.34 12.12
C PRO A 148 -10.93 -4.16 13.53
N ASN A 149 -10.18 -4.60 14.53
CA ASN A 149 -10.60 -4.57 15.93
C ASN A 149 -10.71 -3.12 16.44
N PRO A 150 -11.89 -2.63 16.88
CA PRO A 150 -12.04 -1.27 17.39
C PRO A 150 -11.11 -0.91 18.54
N ARG A 151 -10.70 -1.88 19.37
CA ARG A 151 -9.79 -1.67 20.50
C ARG A 151 -8.37 -1.30 20.10
N SER A 152 -7.97 -1.48 18.84
CA SER A 152 -6.67 -1.01 18.36
C SER A 152 -6.64 0.49 18.13
N ILE A 153 -7.81 1.13 18.01
CA ILE A 153 -7.95 2.55 17.68
C ILE A 153 -8.57 3.31 18.86
N SER A 154 -9.64 2.76 19.45
CA SER A 154 -10.35 3.36 20.58
C SER A 154 -9.89 2.76 21.90
N HIS A 155 -9.48 3.62 22.84
CA HIS A 155 -9.07 3.20 24.17
C HIS A 155 -10.26 3.12 25.12
N ASP A 156 -10.49 1.92 25.67
CA ASP A 156 -11.53 1.68 26.66
C ASP A 156 -10.99 1.83 28.09
N ALA A 157 -11.20 3.00 28.68
CA ALA A 157 -11.01 3.24 30.10
C ALA A 157 -12.35 3.21 30.86
N SER A 158 -13.40 2.63 30.27
CA SER A 158 -14.64 2.32 30.97
C SER A 158 -14.49 1.03 31.76
N ASN A 159 -15.07 0.97 32.96
CA ASN A 159 -15.11 -0.27 33.73
C ASN A 159 -16.13 -1.29 33.17
N ALA A 160 -16.75 -1.00 32.02
CA ALA A 160 -17.86 -1.75 31.45
C ALA A 160 -17.52 -2.51 30.17
N GLY A 161 -16.33 -2.29 29.58
CA GLY A 161 -15.93 -2.96 28.33
C GLY A 161 -16.79 -2.55 27.13
N LEU A 162 -17.05 -1.24 26.98
CA LEU A 162 -17.91 -0.67 25.95
C LEU A 162 -17.30 -0.71 24.55
N VAL A 163 -15.97 -0.69 24.41
CA VAL A 163 -15.34 -0.84 23.10
C VAL A 163 -15.29 -2.34 22.76
N PRO A 164 -16.07 -2.81 21.78
CA PRO A 164 -16.12 -4.23 21.46
C PRO A 164 -14.82 -4.67 20.75
N ALA A 165 -14.42 -5.93 20.93
CA ALA A 165 -13.32 -6.51 20.16
C ALA A 165 -13.73 -6.78 18.69
N ASP A 166 -15.01 -7.11 18.48
CA ASP A 166 -15.62 -7.30 17.18
C ASP A 166 -16.84 -6.39 17.06
N ILE A 167 -16.82 -5.48 16.08
CA ILE A 167 -17.89 -4.52 15.87
C ILE A 167 -19.08 -5.10 15.09
N ARG A 168 -18.88 -6.23 14.39
CA ARG A 168 -19.88 -6.81 13.47
C ARG A 168 -21.21 -7.17 14.15
N PRO A 169 -21.27 -7.76 15.37
CA PRO A 169 -22.53 -8.09 16.03
C PRO A 169 -23.41 -6.86 16.33
N TRP A 170 -22.79 -5.68 16.37
CA TRP A 170 -23.39 -4.40 16.75
C TRP A 170 -23.68 -3.49 15.56
N LEU A 171 -23.17 -3.81 14.37
CA LEU A 171 -23.44 -3.07 13.12
C LEU A 171 -24.64 -3.67 12.39
N LEU A 172 -25.68 -2.86 12.21
CA LEU A 172 -26.88 -3.23 11.47
C LEU A 172 -26.56 -3.37 9.98
N GLN A 173 -26.98 -4.49 9.39
CA GLN A 173 -26.89 -4.75 7.96
C GLN A 173 -28.27 -4.61 7.29
N HIS A 174 -29.29 -5.26 7.85
CA HIS A 174 -30.66 -5.19 7.35
C HIS A 174 -31.61 -4.79 8.47
N HIS A 175 -32.35 -3.71 8.27
CA HIS A 175 -33.41 -3.28 9.17
C HIS A 175 -34.58 -4.27 9.14
N PRO A 176 -35.29 -4.45 10.26
CA PRO A 176 -36.56 -5.16 10.24
C PRO A 176 -37.63 -4.36 9.50
N ALA A 177 -38.62 -5.04 8.92
CA ALA A 177 -39.77 -4.38 8.31
C ALA A 177 -40.69 -3.73 9.37
N GLN A 178 -40.73 -4.31 10.57
CA GLN A 178 -41.43 -3.76 11.74
C GLN A 178 -40.52 -3.78 12.97
N SER A 179 -40.54 -2.72 13.78
CA SER A 179 -39.79 -2.72 15.04
C SER A 179 -40.38 -3.73 16.04
N SER A 180 -39.51 -4.25 16.92
CA SER A 180 -39.85 -5.23 17.96
C SER A 180 -39.08 -4.95 19.23
N GLN A 181 -39.54 -5.51 20.37
CA GLN A 181 -38.79 -5.41 21.63
C GLN A 181 -37.37 -5.99 21.51
N THR A 182 -37.20 -7.04 20.70
CA THR A 182 -35.88 -7.63 20.41
C THR A 182 -34.98 -6.63 19.69
N PHE A 183 -35.49 -5.93 18.68
CA PHE A 183 -34.72 -4.95 17.92
C PHE A 183 -34.34 -3.75 18.80
N GLU A 184 -35.27 -3.24 19.61
CA GLU A 184 -34.99 -2.14 20.54
C GLU A 184 -34.00 -2.55 21.65
N ALA A 185 -34.12 -3.78 22.18
CA ALA A 185 -33.16 -4.33 23.13
C ALA A 185 -31.77 -4.45 22.49
N TRP A 186 -31.68 -4.93 21.26
CA TRP A 186 -30.43 -5.00 20.52
C TRP A 186 -29.84 -3.60 20.27
N ARG A 187 -30.64 -2.63 19.79
CA ARG A 187 -30.20 -1.24 19.59
C ARG A 187 -29.67 -0.62 20.88
N SER A 188 -30.31 -0.90 22.01
CA SER A 188 -29.87 -0.39 23.31
C SER A 188 -28.48 -0.88 23.73
N LEU A 189 -28.10 -2.07 23.28
CA LEU A 189 -26.76 -2.62 23.48
C LEU A 189 -25.77 -2.14 22.40
N ALA A 190 -26.23 -2.01 21.16
CA ALA A 190 -25.40 -1.62 20.02
C ALA A 190 -25.00 -0.14 20.07
N ALA A 191 -25.94 0.78 20.35
CA ALA A 191 -25.68 2.22 20.24
C ALA A 191 -24.49 2.71 21.09
N PRO A 192 -24.35 2.33 22.39
CA PRO A 192 -23.18 2.70 23.18
C PRO A 192 -21.87 2.13 22.64
N ARG A 193 -21.89 0.92 22.07
CA ARG A 193 -20.71 0.25 21.50
C ARG A 193 -20.28 0.87 20.18
N LEU A 194 -21.24 1.28 19.34
CA LEU A 194 -20.96 2.02 18.11
C LEU A 194 -20.35 3.40 18.42
N MET A 195 -20.93 4.12 19.38
CA MET A 195 -20.38 5.39 19.85
C MET A 195 -18.97 5.22 20.45
N ALA A 196 -18.77 4.19 21.27
CA ALA A 196 -17.47 3.86 21.83
C ALA A 196 -16.43 3.58 20.74
N ALA A 197 -16.77 2.74 19.76
CA ALA A 197 -15.89 2.38 18.64
C ALA A 197 -15.54 3.56 17.72
N LEU A 198 -16.35 4.62 17.72
CA LEU A 198 -16.13 5.84 16.94
C LEU A 198 -15.32 6.91 17.71
N SER A 199 -15.36 6.87 19.03
CA SER A 199 -14.61 7.78 19.89
C SER A 199 -13.18 7.30 20.08
N ASP A 200 -12.23 8.21 20.30
CA ASP A 200 -10.84 7.83 20.54
C ASP A 200 -10.64 7.24 21.95
N GLN A 201 -11.38 7.76 22.94
CA GLN A 201 -11.32 7.25 24.31
C GLN A 201 -12.70 7.27 24.98
N VAL A 202 -12.97 6.26 25.80
CA VAL A 202 -14.20 6.16 26.59
C VAL A 202 -13.86 6.07 28.07
N TYR A 203 -14.57 6.82 28.91
CA TYR A 203 -14.36 6.82 30.36
C TYR A 203 -15.68 6.70 31.13
N GLY A 204 -15.57 6.29 32.39
CA GLY A 204 -16.67 6.25 33.34
C GLY A 204 -17.43 4.91 33.30
N ALA A 205 -18.61 4.93 33.89
CA ALA A 205 -19.52 3.79 33.95
C ALA A 205 -20.95 4.29 33.81
N ALA A 206 -21.85 3.42 33.34
CA ALA A 206 -23.27 3.75 33.26
C ALA A 206 -23.80 4.25 34.63
N PRO A 207 -24.61 5.32 34.66
CA PRO A 207 -25.19 6.03 33.50
C PRO A 207 -24.30 7.14 32.90
N ASN A 208 -23.15 7.47 33.52
CA ASN A 208 -22.31 8.61 33.17
C ASN A 208 -21.10 8.19 32.36
N VAL A 209 -21.33 7.77 31.11
CA VAL A 209 -20.26 7.46 30.16
C VAL A 209 -19.85 8.71 29.40
N ILE A 210 -18.54 8.96 29.31
CA ILE A 210 -17.96 10.08 28.56
C ILE A 210 -17.20 9.54 27.36
N TYR A 211 -17.54 10.04 26.17
CA TYR A 211 -16.89 9.75 24.90
C TYR A 211 -16.00 10.93 24.50
N GLN A 212 -14.73 10.67 24.20
CA GLN A 212 -13.77 11.69 23.80
C GLN A 212 -13.42 11.56 22.32
N PHE A 213 -13.52 12.69 21.62
CA PHE A 213 -13.08 12.86 20.24
C PHE A 213 -11.89 13.80 20.18
N SER A 214 -10.86 13.35 19.48
CA SER A 214 -9.57 14.00 19.29
C SER A 214 -9.60 14.65 17.92
N GLY A 215 -9.51 15.97 17.92
CA GLY A 215 -9.54 16.76 16.71
C GLY A 215 -9.33 18.22 17.06
N PRO A 216 -9.22 19.13 16.08
CA PRO A 216 -9.31 20.56 16.35
C PRO A 216 -10.77 21.02 16.18
N PRO A 217 -11.53 21.29 17.28
CA PRO A 217 -11.18 21.15 18.70
C PRO A 217 -11.54 19.77 19.30
N SER A 218 -10.79 19.33 20.31
CA SER A 218 -11.07 18.07 21.00
C SER A 218 -12.30 18.24 21.89
N ARG A 219 -13.19 17.25 21.88
CA ARG A 219 -14.47 17.31 22.61
C ARG A 219 -14.66 16.09 23.48
N LYS A 220 -15.28 16.32 24.65
CA LYS A 220 -15.80 15.28 25.53
C LYS A 220 -17.31 15.41 25.54
N VAL A 221 -18.00 14.31 25.34
CA VAL A 221 -19.47 14.26 25.22
C VAL A 221 -19.99 13.20 26.17
N GLY A 222 -20.91 13.58 27.05
CA GLY A 222 -21.71 12.63 27.83
C GLY A 222 -23.08 12.53 27.19
N LEU A 223 -23.50 11.33 26.80
CA LEU A 223 -24.81 11.07 26.20
C LEU A 223 -25.53 9.98 26.99
N SER A 224 -26.82 10.19 27.24
CA SER A 224 -27.72 9.17 27.74
C SER A 224 -28.03 8.13 26.65
N LEU A 225 -28.58 6.98 27.06
CA LEU A 225 -28.99 5.93 26.14
C LEU A 225 -30.03 6.41 25.12
N LEU A 226 -30.99 7.23 25.55
CA LEU A 226 -32.02 7.78 24.66
C LEU A 226 -31.42 8.68 23.58
N GLU A 227 -30.42 9.48 23.94
CA GLU A 227 -29.72 10.35 23.00
C GLU A 227 -28.90 9.53 21.99
N LEU A 228 -28.24 8.46 22.44
CA LEU A 228 -27.52 7.54 21.55
C LEU A 228 -28.46 6.82 20.58
N LEU A 229 -29.63 6.40 21.05
CA LEU A 229 -30.64 5.75 20.21
C LEU A 229 -31.20 6.72 19.15
N ALA A 230 -31.33 8.00 19.48
CA ALA A 230 -31.82 9.04 18.55
C ALA A 230 -30.86 9.29 17.37
N ILE A 231 -29.55 9.07 17.56
CA ILE A 231 -28.53 9.23 16.52
C ILE A 231 -28.02 7.89 15.97
N PHE A 232 -28.72 6.79 16.26
CA PHE A 232 -28.27 5.43 15.97
C PHE A 232 -27.90 5.20 14.50
N ASP A 233 -28.71 5.66 13.57
CA ASP A 233 -28.47 5.42 12.13
C ASP A 233 -27.17 6.11 11.67
N ARG A 234 -26.90 7.33 12.16
CA ARG A 234 -25.65 8.05 11.89
C ARG A 234 -24.44 7.32 12.47
N LEU A 235 -24.58 6.76 13.68
CA LEU A 235 -23.53 5.94 14.30
C LEU A 235 -23.28 4.67 13.47
N ASN A 236 -24.34 3.99 13.05
CA ASN A 236 -24.26 2.76 12.27
C ASN A 236 -23.54 2.99 10.93
N GLU A 237 -23.95 4.02 10.18
CA GLU A 237 -23.33 4.37 8.90
C GLU A 237 -21.87 4.83 9.07
N GLY A 238 -21.60 5.66 10.09
CA GLY A 238 -20.28 6.18 10.37
C GLY A 238 -19.27 5.08 10.73
N VAL A 239 -19.65 4.22 11.67
CA VAL A 239 -18.81 3.09 12.09
C VAL A 239 -18.63 2.09 10.95
N PHE A 240 -19.69 1.77 10.18
CA PHE A 240 -19.54 0.91 9.02
C PHE A 240 -18.52 1.47 8.02
N TRP A 241 -18.61 2.76 7.66
CA TRP A 241 -17.67 3.38 6.72
C TRP A 241 -16.22 3.38 7.23
N ALA A 242 -16.03 3.66 8.52
CA ALA A 242 -14.72 3.69 9.14
C ALA A 242 -14.03 2.33 9.07
N PHE A 243 -14.73 1.25 9.45
CA PHE A 243 -14.15 -0.09 9.55
C PHE A 243 -14.20 -0.91 8.25
N ALA A 244 -15.12 -0.63 7.33
CA ALA A 244 -15.24 -1.34 6.06
C ALA A 244 -14.05 -1.12 5.09
N GLY A 245 -13.16 -0.16 5.37
CA GLY A 245 -11.95 0.10 4.57
C GLY A 245 -10.83 -0.95 4.71
N GLY A 246 -10.97 -1.88 5.66
CA GLY A 246 -9.89 -2.82 6.01
C GLY A 246 -8.74 -2.13 6.76
N GLU A 247 -7.77 -2.92 7.25
CA GLU A 247 -6.74 -2.45 8.19
C GLU A 247 -5.96 -1.22 7.72
N ARG A 248 -5.70 -1.11 6.41
CA ARG A 248 -4.89 -0.02 5.85
C ARG A 248 -5.53 1.35 5.99
N ASP A 249 -6.86 1.42 5.88
CA ASP A 249 -7.58 2.69 5.78
C ASP A 249 -8.35 3.03 7.06
N THR A 250 -8.64 2.04 7.92
CA THR A 250 -9.50 2.23 9.10
C THR A 250 -9.01 3.32 10.03
N GLU A 251 -7.71 3.37 10.35
CA GLU A 251 -7.16 4.40 11.24
C GLU A 251 -7.38 5.81 10.66
N THR A 252 -7.07 6.00 9.37
CA THR A 252 -7.24 7.30 8.71
C THR A 252 -8.72 7.70 8.64
N ARG A 253 -9.60 6.77 8.27
CA ARG A 253 -11.05 7.03 8.21
C ARG A 253 -11.62 7.35 9.59
N HIS A 254 -11.22 6.61 10.62
CA HIS A 254 -11.62 6.86 11.99
C HIS A 254 -11.20 8.25 12.44
N VAL A 255 -9.93 8.64 12.29
CA VAL A 255 -9.44 9.96 12.69
C VAL A 255 -10.20 11.09 12.00
N LEU A 256 -10.45 10.97 10.69
CA LEU A 256 -11.22 11.97 9.95
C LEU A 256 -12.66 12.05 10.43
N LEU A 257 -13.32 10.90 10.66
CA LEU A 257 -14.69 10.88 11.13
C LEU A 257 -14.81 11.42 12.57
N ALA A 258 -13.96 10.95 13.48
CA ALA A 258 -13.90 11.41 14.87
C ALA A 258 -13.71 12.93 14.96
N ALA A 259 -12.84 13.51 14.12
CA ALA A 259 -12.65 14.95 14.06
C ALA A 259 -13.90 15.70 13.60
N GLU A 260 -14.62 15.21 12.60
CA GLU A 260 -15.88 15.81 12.13
C GLU A 260 -17.02 15.66 13.15
N TRP A 261 -17.07 14.54 13.87
CA TRP A 261 -17.98 14.38 15.01
C TRP A 261 -17.66 15.38 16.13
N ALA A 262 -16.38 15.57 16.46
CA ALA A 262 -15.96 16.59 17.44
C ALA A 262 -16.37 18.00 17.02
N ARG A 263 -16.26 18.34 15.72
CA ARG A 263 -16.65 19.65 15.17
C ARG A 263 -18.15 19.90 15.19
N SER A 264 -18.94 18.86 14.90
CA SER A 264 -20.41 18.95 14.92
C SER A 264 -20.99 19.18 16.31
N TYR A 265 -20.24 18.82 17.37
CA TYR A 265 -20.74 18.92 18.73
C TYR A 265 -20.91 20.38 19.18
N ARG A 266 -22.18 20.81 19.25
CA ARG A 266 -22.63 22.03 19.91
C ARG A 266 -23.37 21.62 21.18
N GLN A 267 -22.90 22.09 22.33
CA GLN A 267 -23.48 21.73 23.63
C GLN A 267 -24.99 21.96 23.63
N GLY A 268 -25.77 20.93 23.98
CA GLY A 268 -27.23 20.99 24.09
C GLY A 268 -28.01 20.81 22.78
N ASN A 269 -27.36 20.61 21.62
CA ASN A 269 -28.04 20.35 20.35
C ASN A 269 -27.69 18.95 19.80
N LEU A 270 -28.42 17.94 20.26
CA LEU A 270 -28.24 16.56 19.80
C LEU A 270 -28.59 16.38 18.31
N ALA A 271 -29.58 17.11 17.80
CA ALA A 271 -30.05 16.94 16.43
C ALA A 271 -28.96 17.23 15.39
N GLU A 272 -28.08 18.20 15.68
CA GLU A 272 -26.92 18.56 14.86
C GLU A 272 -25.69 17.67 15.12
N PHE A 273 -25.67 16.90 16.21
CA PHE A 273 -24.51 16.08 16.55
C PHE A 273 -24.34 14.91 15.57
N GLY A 274 -23.17 14.84 14.94
CA GLY A 274 -22.86 13.89 13.89
C GLY A 274 -23.55 14.18 12.54
N ASP A 275 -24.32 15.26 12.43
CA ASP A 275 -25.03 15.60 11.20
C ASP A 275 -24.05 16.08 10.11
N GLY A 276 -24.12 15.48 8.93
CA GLY A 276 -23.19 15.73 7.83
C GLY A 276 -21.71 15.34 8.10
N SER A 277 -21.37 14.83 9.29
CA SER A 277 -19.99 14.46 9.65
C SER A 277 -19.45 13.34 8.76
N LEU A 278 -20.29 12.36 8.39
CA LEU A 278 -19.89 11.27 7.51
C LEU A 278 -19.55 11.75 6.09
N GLU A 279 -20.39 12.60 5.50
CA GLU A 279 -20.14 13.12 4.16
C GLU A 279 -18.91 14.04 4.13
N SER A 280 -18.72 14.85 5.18
CA SER A 280 -17.51 15.66 5.36
C SER A 280 -16.26 14.79 5.49
N ALA A 281 -16.31 13.71 6.28
CA ALA A 281 -15.20 12.79 6.45
C ALA A 281 -14.87 12.02 5.16
N LYS A 282 -15.90 11.58 4.40
CA LYS A 282 -15.73 10.96 3.07
C LYS A 282 -15.06 11.92 2.10
N ALA A 283 -15.48 13.19 2.07
CA ALA A 283 -14.87 14.21 1.22
C ALA A 283 -13.42 14.49 1.61
N ALA A 284 -13.13 14.60 2.91
CA ALA A 284 -11.77 14.77 3.43
C ALA A 284 -10.87 13.56 3.09
N TYR A 285 -11.40 12.34 3.22
CA TYR A 285 -10.68 11.12 2.85
C TYR A 285 -10.41 11.07 1.34
N ALA A 286 -11.38 11.43 0.51
CA ALA A 286 -11.19 11.52 -0.94
C ALA A 286 -10.11 12.55 -1.32
N ALA A 287 -10.04 13.68 -0.62
CA ALA A 287 -8.98 14.67 -0.79
C ALA A 287 -7.62 14.13 -0.34
N TYR A 288 -7.57 13.43 0.80
CA TYR A 288 -6.36 12.76 1.32
C TYR A 288 -5.81 11.73 0.31
N VAL A 289 -6.65 10.85 -0.23
CA VAL A 289 -6.26 9.85 -1.23
C VAL A 289 -5.73 10.53 -2.51
N LYS A 290 -6.37 11.61 -2.97
CA LYS A 290 -5.90 12.40 -4.11
C LYS A 290 -4.55 13.07 -3.85
N ALA A 291 -4.35 13.63 -2.66
CA ALA A 291 -3.08 14.26 -2.29
C ALA A 291 -1.94 13.24 -2.23
N GLY A 292 -2.15 12.06 -1.63
CA GLY A 292 -1.17 10.97 -1.65
C GLY A 292 -0.83 10.49 -3.07
N SER A 293 -1.82 10.43 -3.96
CA SER A 293 -1.61 10.08 -5.37
C SER A 293 -0.78 11.13 -6.13
N LYS A 294 -0.96 12.42 -5.81
CA LYS A 294 -0.16 13.50 -6.43
C LYS A 294 1.30 13.45 -5.99
N GLU A 295 1.58 13.22 -4.71
CA GLU A 295 2.95 13.13 -4.21
C GLU A 295 3.67 11.88 -4.73
N THR A 296 2.98 10.75 -4.88
CA THR A 296 3.56 9.54 -5.50
C THR A 296 3.87 9.74 -6.98
N LEU A 297 2.99 10.39 -7.74
CA LEU A 297 3.27 10.76 -9.14
C LEU A 297 4.45 11.73 -9.26
N LYS A 298 4.56 12.70 -8.34
CA LYS A 298 5.71 13.62 -8.28
C LYS A 298 7.00 12.89 -7.97
N ALA A 299 7.01 11.99 -6.98
CA ALA A 299 8.17 11.17 -6.65
C ALA A 299 8.60 10.30 -7.84
N LEU A 300 7.65 9.76 -8.60
CA LEU A 300 7.93 9.01 -9.83
C LEU A 300 8.53 9.90 -10.94
N ALA A 301 8.04 11.13 -11.09
CA ALA A 301 8.58 12.11 -12.03
C ALA A 301 10.01 12.54 -11.65
N ASP A 302 10.27 12.78 -10.36
CA ASP A 302 11.59 13.13 -9.85
C ASP A 302 12.58 11.97 -9.99
N LEU A 303 12.12 10.73 -9.78
CA LEU A 303 12.92 9.53 -10.03
C LEU A 303 13.29 9.41 -11.53
N ARG A 304 12.32 9.62 -12.44
CA ARG A 304 12.58 9.64 -13.89
C ARG A 304 13.62 10.69 -14.26
N LYS A 305 13.48 11.91 -13.74
CA LYS A 305 14.43 12.99 -13.99
C LYS A 305 15.83 12.63 -13.50
N THR A 306 15.94 12.12 -12.28
CA THR A 306 17.22 11.71 -11.69
C THR A 306 17.90 10.62 -12.52
N VAL A 307 17.15 9.59 -12.95
CA VAL A 307 17.68 8.52 -13.79
C VAL A 307 18.16 9.04 -15.16
N VAL A 308 17.43 9.96 -15.78
CA VAL A 308 17.84 10.58 -17.05
C VAL A 308 19.10 11.41 -16.86
N ASP A 309 19.17 12.24 -15.82
CA ASP A 309 20.32 13.09 -15.54
C ASP A 309 21.57 12.24 -15.23
N GLU A 310 21.43 11.13 -14.50
CA GLU A 310 22.52 10.19 -14.24
C GLU A 310 22.99 9.46 -15.50
N ALA A 311 22.07 9.02 -16.36
CA ALA A 311 22.40 8.40 -17.64
C ALA A 311 23.11 9.37 -18.60
N GLN A 312 22.68 10.64 -18.63
CA GLN A 312 23.34 11.69 -19.41
C GLN A 312 24.73 12.00 -18.87
N LYS A 313 24.91 12.09 -17.54
CA LYS A 313 26.24 12.27 -16.92
C LYS A 313 27.16 11.09 -17.20
N ALA A 314 26.66 9.86 -17.14
CA ALA A 314 27.43 8.67 -17.46
C ALA A 314 27.86 8.66 -18.95
N THR A 315 26.95 9.04 -19.84
CA THR A 315 27.23 9.21 -21.27
C THR A 315 28.29 10.28 -21.50
N GLN A 316 28.13 11.45 -20.88
CA GLN A 316 29.08 12.55 -21.02
C GLN A 316 30.46 12.14 -20.53
N ARG A 317 30.57 11.46 -19.38
CA ARG A 317 31.84 10.91 -18.89
C ARG A 317 32.46 9.91 -19.87
N ALA A 318 31.64 9.05 -20.49
CA ALA A 318 32.13 8.11 -21.49
C ALA A 318 32.63 8.84 -22.76
N GLN A 319 31.91 9.88 -23.21
CA GLN A 319 32.32 10.72 -24.34
C GLN A 319 33.58 11.53 -24.02
N ASP A 320 33.69 12.10 -22.82
CA ASP A 320 34.86 12.86 -22.36
C ASP A 320 36.09 11.95 -22.25
N MET A 321 35.95 10.74 -21.68
CA MET A 321 37.01 9.73 -21.66
C MET A 321 37.43 9.34 -23.09
N THR A 322 36.45 9.14 -23.98
CA THR A 322 36.72 8.80 -25.38
C THR A 322 37.44 9.96 -26.08
N GLY A 323 36.99 11.20 -25.88
CA GLY A 323 37.60 12.41 -26.44
C GLY A 323 39.01 12.66 -25.91
N ALA A 324 39.27 12.37 -24.64
CA ALA A 324 40.60 12.41 -24.04
C ALA A 324 41.54 11.39 -24.70
N LEU A 325 41.09 10.13 -24.83
CA LEU A 325 41.84 9.09 -25.55
C LEU A 325 42.13 9.49 -27.00
N TRP A 326 41.19 10.15 -27.68
CA TRP A 326 41.41 10.68 -29.03
C TRP A 326 42.38 11.84 -29.09
N LYS A 327 42.34 12.76 -28.12
CA LYS A 327 43.34 13.83 -28.02
C LYS A 327 44.73 13.25 -27.79
N ASP A 328 44.86 12.29 -26.87
CA ASP A 328 46.14 11.63 -26.58
C ASP A 328 46.65 10.87 -27.81
N LEU A 329 45.75 10.18 -28.51
CA LEU A 329 46.05 9.47 -29.75
C LEU A 329 46.44 10.44 -30.89
N ALA A 330 45.72 11.55 -31.07
CA ALA A 330 46.02 12.56 -32.07
C ALA A 330 47.35 13.25 -31.80
N VAL A 331 47.66 13.55 -30.53
CA VAL A 331 48.95 14.12 -30.12
C VAL A 331 50.09 13.12 -30.37
N ALA A 332 49.88 11.82 -30.15
CA ALA A 332 50.88 10.80 -30.45
C ALA A 332 51.03 10.51 -31.96
N THR A 333 49.94 10.55 -32.72
CA THR A 333 49.90 10.12 -34.13
C THR A 333 50.20 11.23 -35.11
N THR A 334 49.85 12.49 -34.81
CA THR A 334 50.09 13.63 -35.72
C THR A 334 51.58 13.84 -36.03
N PRO A 335 52.50 13.78 -35.05
CA PRO A 335 53.94 13.82 -35.33
C PRO A 335 54.38 12.58 -36.11
N PHE A 336 53.81 11.40 -35.81
CA PHE A 336 54.14 10.15 -36.49
C PHE A 336 53.78 10.21 -37.97
N VAL A 337 52.54 10.57 -38.32
CA VAL A 337 52.04 10.66 -39.71
C VAL A 337 52.71 11.79 -40.49
N ILE A 338 52.87 12.98 -39.90
CA ILE A 338 53.53 14.11 -40.59
C ILE A 338 55.01 13.82 -40.84
N LYS A 339 55.70 13.24 -39.85
CA LYS A 339 57.12 12.87 -39.99
C LYS A 339 57.30 11.69 -40.94
N ILE A 340 56.42 10.69 -40.91
CA ILE A 340 56.49 9.51 -41.78
C ILE A 340 56.10 9.82 -43.22
N LEU A 341 55.07 10.62 -43.49
CA LEU A 341 54.78 11.05 -44.87
C LEU A 341 55.92 11.90 -45.44
N SER A 342 56.51 12.77 -44.61
CA SER A 342 57.63 13.64 -45.03
C SER A 342 58.93 12.84 -45.22
N ASP A 343 59.21 11.85 -44.38
CA ASP A 343 60.41 11.02 -44.47
C ASP A 343 60.26 9.92 -45.52
N ALA A 344 59.08 9.31 -45.70
CA ALA A 344 58.82 8.33 -46.76
C ALA A 344 58.95 8.93 -48.16
N ALA A 345 58.67 10.23 -48.33
CA ALA A 345 58.92 10.96 -49.58
C ALA A 345 60.41 11.25 -49.83
N LYS A 346 61.28 11.13 -48.81
CA LYS A 346 62.71 11.47 -48.86
C LYS A 346 63.65 10.28 -48.61
N THR A 347 63.11 9.11 -48.26
CA THR A 347 63.90 7.92 -47.93
C THR A 347 64.23 7.14 -49.21
N PRO A 348 65.52 6.90 -49.53
CA PRO A 348 65.91 6.16 -50.73
C PRO A 348 65.59 4.64 -50.67
N ASN A 349 65.20 4.14 -49.48
CA ASN A 349 64.82 2.74 -49.28
C ASN A 349 63.29 2.58 -49.32
N THR A 350 62.80 2.16 -50.48
CA THR A 350 61.38 2.00 -50.82
C THR A 350 60.66 0.97 -49.93
N TRP A 351 61.39 0.02 -49.33
CA TRP A 351 60.84 -0.98 -48.40
C TRP A 351 60.32 -0.36 -47.09
N ILE A 352 61.07 0.61 -46.56
CA ILE A 352 60.74 1.27 -45.29
C ILE A 352 59.50 2.16 -45.46
N ALA A 353 59.38 2.84 -46.60
CA ALA A 353 58.20 3.63 -46.96
C ALA A 353 56.93 2.75 -47.07
N GLY A 354 57.04 1.55 -47.65
CA GLY A 354 55.94 0.58 -47.72
C GLY A 354 55.49 0.10 -46.34
N LEU A 355 56.43 -0.19 -45.43
CA LEU A 355 56.14 -0.63 -44.06
C LEU A 355 55.41 0.47 -43.26
N PHE A 356 55.83 1.72 -43.44
CA PHE A 356 55.18 2.87 -42.84
C PHE A 356 53.75 3.10 -43.34
N ALA A 357 53.51 2.92 -44.63
CA ALA A 357 52.16 3.02 -45.21
C ALA A 357 51.21 1.92 -44.69
N ILE A 358 51.71 0.69 -44.49
CA ILE A 358 50.96 -0.39 -43.83
C ILE A 358 50.66 -0.03 -42.36
N GLY A 359 51.64 0.52 -41.63
CA GLY A 359 51.44 0.97 -40.25
C GLY A 359 50.33 2.03 -40.13
N ALA A 360 50.32 3.02 -41.02
CA ALA A 360 49.28 4.04 -41.09
C ALA A 360 47.90 3.45 -41.45
N ALA A 361 47.84 2.49 -42.38
CA ALA A 361 46.60 1.81 -42.74
C ALA A 361 46.04 0.97 -41.57
N ALA A 362 46.90 0.19 -40.89
CA ALA A 362 46.51 -0.61 -39.73
C ALA A 362 45.98 0.28 -38.59
N PHE A 363 46.62 1.43 -38.37
CA PHE A 363 46.17 2.42 -37.41
C PHE A 363 44.78 2.98 -37.74
N LEU A 364 44.55 3.40 -38.99
CA LEU A 364 43.24 3.93 -39.43
C LEU A 364 42.12 2.88 -39.32
N ILE A 365 42.42 1.62 -39.62
CA ILE A 365 41.49 0.51 -39.44
C ILE A 365 41.14 0.32 -37.97
N LEU A 366 42.14 0.28 -37.08
CA LEU A 366 41.92 0.11 -35.64
C LEU A 366 41.13 1.28 -35.05
N SER A 367 41.50 2.49 -35.43
CA SER A 367 40.85 3.76 -35.06
C SER A 367 39.36 3.76 -35.45
N PHE A 368 39.04 3.40 -36.70
CA PHE A 368 37.66 3.28 -37.16
C PHE A 368 36.89 2.17 -36.44
N ARG A 369 37.53 1.02 -36.18
CA ARG A 369 36.92 -0.12 -35.47
C ARG A 369 36.52 0.27 -34.05
N VAL A 370 37.42 0.90 -33.30
CA VAL A 370 37.14 1.38 -31.94
C VAL A 370 35.98 2.38 -31.94
N GLN A 371 35.95 3.32 -32.89
CA GLN A 371 34.87 4.31 -32.98
C GLN A 371 33.51 3.68 -33.29
N THR A 372 33.48 2.67 -34.16
CA THR A 372 32.24 1.93 -34.44
C THR A 372 31.79 1.06 -33.28
N PHE A 373 32.72 0.51 -32.48
CA PHE A 373 32.39 -0.32 -31.33
C PHE A 373 31.79 0.51 -30.19
N ILE A 374 32.41 1.66 -29.86
CA ILE A 374 31.93 2.56 -28.80
C ILE A 374 30.53 3.08 -29.15
N ASN A 375 30.33 3.52 -30.39
CA ASN A 375 29.01 4.02 -30.80
C ASN A 375 27.95 2.91 -30.84
N ALA A 376 28.30 1.69 -31.27
CA ALA A 376 27.37 0.56 -31.23
C ALA A 376 26.99 0.18 -29.80
N GLY A 377 27.93 0.23 -28.86
CA GLY A 377 27.67 0.03 -27.43
C GLY A 377 26.73 1.07 -26.85
N TYR A 378 26.85 2.33 -27.27
CA TYR A 378 25.96 3.42 -26.87
C TYR A 378 24.51 3.19 -27.30
N PHE A 379 24.28 2.88 -28.58
CA PHE A 379 22.93 2.61 -29.09
C PHE A 379 22.33 1.34 -28.47
N SER A 380 23.12 0.27 -28.34
CA SER A 380 22.66 -0.96 -27.68
C SER A 380 22.31 -0.76 -26.20
N GLY A 381 23.05 0.10 -25.50
CA GLY A 381 22.74 0.49 -24.11
C GLY A 381 21.42 1.25 -24.00
N GLN A 382 21.16 2.17 -24.94
CA GLN A 382 19.89 2.89 -24.99
C GLN A 382 18.71 1.96 -25.33
N ASP A 383 18.88 1.03 -26.25
CA ASP A 383 17.81 0.10 -26.65
C ASP A 383 17.41 -0.84 -25.51
N ARG A 384 18.38 -1.30 -24.70
CA ARG A 384 18.10 -2.09 -23.49
C ARG A 384 17.39 -1.30 -22.41
N ALA A 385 17.80 -0.05 -22.17
CA ALA A 385 17.12 0.84 -21.23
C ALA A 385 15.68 1.14 -21.67
N ARG A 386 15.46 1.31 -22.99
CA ARG A 386 14.14 1.52 -23.60
C ARG A 386 13.23 0.31 -23.47
N ALA A 387 13.73 -0.90 -23.75
CA ALA A 387 12.94 -2.12 -23.61
C ALA A 387 12.38 -2.31 -22.19
N ILE A 388 13.21 -2.02 -21.18
CA ILE A 388 12.81 -2.08 -19.77
C ILE A 388 11.79 -0.98 -19.45
N TRP A 389 11.95 0.22 -20.02
CA TRP A 389 11.04 1.35 -19.81
C TRP A 389 9.67 1.14 -20.47
N ALA A 390 9.64 0.63 -21.71
CA ALA A 390 8.41 0.33 -22.46
C ALA A 390 7.55 -0.74 -21.78
N LEU A 391 8.18 -1.78 -21.19
CA LEU A 391 7.47 -2.82 -20.43
C LEU A 391 6.77 -2.27 -19.18
N ARG A 392 7.34 -1.26 -18.51
CA ARG A 392 6.72 -0.64 -17.33
C ARG A 392 5.66 0.40 -17.70
N LEU A 393 5.78 1.05 -18.86
CA LEU A 393 4.83 2.09 -19.30
C LEU A 393 3.53 1.52 -19.88
N ASN A 394 3.57 0.33 -20.48
CA ASN A 394 2.38 -0.40 -20.98
C ASN A 394 1.36 -0.74 -19.88
N GLN A 395 1.68 -0.52 -18.62
CA GLN A 395 0.74 -0.63 -17.50
C GLN A 395 -0.14 0.62 -17.34
N VAL A 396 0.19 1.73 -18.00
CA VAL A 396 -0.42 3.05 -17.77
C VAL A 396 -0.88 3.76 -19.05
N LEU A 397 -0.25 3.52 -20.21
CA LEU A 397 -0.64 4.11 -21.51
C LEU A 397 -0.86 3.05 -22.58
N SER A 398 -1.68 3.38 -23.59
CA SER A 398 -1.97 2.49 -24.71
C SER A 398 -0.77 2.39 -25.67
N ALA A 399 -0.59 1.23 -26.31
CA ALA A 399 0.56 0.97 -27.19
C ALA A 399 0.68 1.95 -28.37
N ALA A 400 -0.45 2.50 -28.86
CA ALA A 400 -0.48 3.45 -29.97
C ALA A 400 0.10 4.83 -29.59
N GLU A 401 -0.15 5.30 -28.36
CA GLU A 401 0.37 6.59 -27.88
C GLU A 401 1.89 6.49 -27.60
N ILE A 402 2.38 5.32 -27.20
CA ILE A 402 3.82 5.08 -26.97
C ILE A 402 4.61 5.17 -28.29
N GLU A 403 4.06 4.62 -29.38
CA GLU A 403 4.72 4.60 -30.69
C GLU A 403 4.77 5.98 -31.37
N GLU A 404 3.71 6.78 -31.23
CA GLU A 404 3.63 8.12 -31.83
C GLU A 404 4.58 9.12 -31.15
N PHE A 405 4.65 9.11 -29.81
CA PHE A 405 5.43 10.10 -29.06
C PHE A 405 6.92 9.77 -28.89
N SER A 406 7.34 8.51 -29.06
CA SER A 406 8.72 8.10 -28.71
C SER A 406 9.49 7.34 -29.79
N GLU A 407 8.83 6.48 -30.58
CA GLU A 407 9.53 5.56 -31.48
C GLU A 407 9.95 6.23 -32.80
N THR A 408 9.08 7.07 -33.37
CA THR A 408 9.26 7.65 -34.71
C THR A 408 10.40 8.68 -34.82
N PRO A 409 10.55 9.68 -33.91
CA PRO A 409 11.64 10.66 -33.99
C PRO A 409 13.02 10.01 -33.77
N ILE A 410 13.06 8.95 -32.97
CA ILE A 410 14.29 8.26 -32.58
C ILE A 410 14.75 7.28 -33.68
N ARG A 411 13.81 6.59 -34.34
CA ARG A 411 14.12 5.78 -35.53
C ARG A 411 14.74 6.62 -36.64
N ASN A 412 14.23 7.84 -36.84
CA ASN A 412 14.83 8.78 -37.80
C ASN A 412 16.26 9.17 -37.38
N SER A 413 16.50 9.45 -36.09
CA SER A 413 17.83 9.77 -35.56
C SER A 413 18.84 8.62 -35.68
N VAL A 414 18.42 7.37 -35.47
CA VAL A 414 19.27 6.18 -35.69
C VAL A 414 19.56 5.97 -37.18
N SER A 415 18.57 6.19 -38.05
CA SER A 415 18.74 6.07 -39.50
C SER A 415 19.72 7.11 -40.06
N ASP A 416 19.70 8.34 -39.52
CA ASP A 416 20.65 9.39 -39.89
C ASP A 416 22.07 9.04 -39.42
N TYR A 417 22.21 8.48 -38.22
CA TYR A 417 23.50 7.98 -37.74
C TYR A 417 24.06 6.88 -38.66
N ASP A 418 23.24 5.90 -39.05
CA ASP A 418 23.69 4.83 -39.94
C ASP A 418 24.05 5.33 -41.34
N ARG A 419 23.37 6.38 -41.82
CA ARG A 419 23.69 7.05 -43.08
C ARG A 419 25.04 7.74 -43.00
N VAL A 420 25.30 8.49 -41.92
CA VAL A 420 26.60 9.13 -41.67
C VAL A 420 27.70 8.09 -41.50
N ARG A 421 27.46 7.02 -40.74
CA ARG A 421 28.39 5.90 -40.55
C ARG A 421 28.78 5.25 -41.87
N LYS A 422 27.84 5.04 -42.79
CA LYS A 422 28.12 4.51 -44.15
C LYS A 422 29.02 5.44 -44.94
N THR A 423 28.75 6.76 -44.91
CA THR A 423 29.57 7.77 -45.59
C THR A 423 30.99 7.80 -45.04
N VAL A 424 31.14 7.86 -43.71
CA VAL A 424 32.46 7.87 -43.04
C VAL A 424 33.22 6.58 -43.33
N ARG A 425 32.56 5.41 -43.29
CA ARG A 425 33.18 4.12 -43.64
C ARG A 425 33.74 4.13 -45.06
N ASN A 426 33.01 4.70 -46.02
CA ASN A 426 33.46 4.76 -47.40
C ASN A 426 34.71 5.64 -47.52
N VAL A 427 34.73 6.81 -46.86
CA VAL A 427 35.90 7.72 -46.86
C VAL A 427 37.14 7.05 -46.25
N TYR A 428 37.01 6.44 -45.07
CA TYR A 428 38.13 5.71 -44.44
C TYR A 428 38.58 4.51 -45.28
N GLY A 429 37.63 3.78 -45.89
CA GLY A 429 37.93 2.66 -46.78
C GLY A 429 38.73 3.09 -48.01
N THR A 430 38.36 4.21 -48.65
CA THR A 430 39.10 4.78 -49.77
C THR A 430 40.51 5.21 -49.35
N LEU A 431 40.65 5.87 -48.20
CA LEU A 431 41.95 6.31 -47.68
C LEU A 431 42.89 5.12 -47.41
N VAL A 432 42.37 4.07 -46.76
CA VAL A 432 43.10 2.83 -46.50
C VAL A 432 43.49 2.13 -47.81
N ALA A 433 42.58 2.07 -48.79
CA ALA A 433 42.88 1.48 -50.10
C ALA A 433 44.01 2.23 -50.81
N ILE A 434 44.01 3.57 -50.79
CA ILE A 434 45.09 4.39 -51.36
C ILE A 434 46.43 4.06 -50.67
N LEU A 435 46.45 3.96 -49.33
CA LEU A 435 47.66 3.62 -48.58
C LEU A 435 48.17 2.21 -48.87
N ILE A 436 47.27 1.23 -49.02
CA ILE A 436 47.64 -0.16 -49.37
C ILE A 436 48.17 -0.23 -50.80
N ILE A 437 47.54 0.46 -51.75
CA ILE A 437 48.01 0.54 -53.15
C ILE A 437 49.39 1.20 -53.20
N PHE A 438 49.58 2.29 -52.47
CA PHE A 438 50.87 2.97 -52.34
C PHE A 438 51.92 2.03 -51.72
N ALA A 439 51.59 1.33 -50.64
CA ALA A 439 52.49 0.35 -50.03
C ALA A 439 52.87 -0.77 -51.01
N GLY A 440 51.89 -1.33 -51.72
CA GLY A 440 52.09 -2.37 -52.72
C GLY A 440 52.99 -1.91 -53.88
N TYR A 441 52.79 -0.69 -54.36
CA TYR A 441 53.67 -0.06 -55.36
C TYR A 441 55.11 0.09 -54.85
N GLN A 442 55.28 0.51 -53.59
CA GLN A 442 56.59 0.66 -52.96
C GLN A 442 57.30 -0.70 -52.74
N PHE A 443 56.56 -1.75 -52.36
CA PHE A 443 57.12 -3.10 -52.25
C PHE A 443 57.47 -3.72 -53.61
N TYR A 444 56.64 -3.49 -54.63
CA TYR A 444 56.89 -3.95 -55.99
C TYR A 444 58.16 -3.30 -56.56
N THR A 445 58.28 -1.99 -56.44
CA THR A 445 59.47 -1.24 -56.89
C THR A 445 60.73 -1.66 -56.11
N ALA A 446 60.63 -1.89 -54.80
CA ALA A 446 61.72 -2.45 -54.00
C ALA A 446 62.15 -3.85 -54.48
N ALA A 447 61.19 -4.72 -54.83
CA ALA A 447 61.47 -6.09 -55.30
C ALA A 447 62.08 -6.13 -56.72
N THR A 448 61.79 -5.14 -57.56
CA THR A 448 62.30 -5.06 -58.95
C THR A 448 63.62 -4.28 -59.11
N ALA A 449 64.09 -3.61 -58.06
CA ALA A 449 65.36 -2.89 -58.08
C ALA A 449 66.56 -3.85 -58.08
N LYS A 450 67.16 -4.08 -59.26
CA LYS A 450 68.47 -4.76 -59.39
C LYS A 450 69.54 -3.94 -58.67
N VAL A 451 70.24 -4.58 -57.73
CA VAL A 451 71.46 -4.05 -57.08
C VAL A 451 72.55 -3.85 -58.16
N PRO A 452 73.09 -2.64 -58.37
CA PRO A 452 74.33 -2.46 -59.11
C PRO A 452 75.53 -2.66 -58.17
N PRO A 453 76.63 -3.28 -58.63
CA PRO A 453 77.83 -3.47 -57.83
C PRO A 453 78.53 -2.15 -57.54
N ALA A 454 79.13 -2.09 -56.35
CA ALA A 454 80.05 -1.06 -55.92
C ALA A 454 81.22 -0.93 -56.91
N ASN A 455 81.48 0.29 -57.38
CA ASN A 455 82.77 0.65 -57.95
C ASN A 455 83.38 1.81 -57.17
N SER A 456 84.51 1.46 -56.58
CA SER A 456 85.56 2.24 -55.95
C SER A 456 86.29 3.20 -56.89
N GLY A 457 86.72 4.33 -56.34
CA GLY A 457 87.77 5.22 -56.89
C GLY A 457 87.25 6.22 -57.93
N THR A 458 87.63 7.49 -57.96
CA THR A 458 88.86 8.09 -57.43
C THR A 458 88.69 9.60 -57.27
N VAL A 459 89.05 10.08 -56.08
CA VAL A 459 89.78 11.32 -55.77
C VAL A 459 89.99 12.31 -56.92
N GLY A 460 89.39 13.50 -56.78
CA GLY A 460 89.78 14.75 -57.43
C GLY A 460 89.62 15.89 -56.41
N ARG A 461 90.73 16.26 -55.78
CA ARG A 461 90.85 17.23 -54.69
C ARG A 461 91.41 18.54 -55.25
N GLN A 462 90.79 19.67 -54.95
CA GLN A 462 91.34 21.01 -54.68
C GLN A 462 90.14 21.96 -54.64
N GLY A 463 89.87 22.75 -53.60
CA GLY A 463 90.76 23.41 -52.65
C GLY A 463 90.36 24.90 -52.58
N PRO A 464 90.66 25.63 -51.51
CA PRO A 464 89.62 26.20 -50.65
C PRO A 464 89.72 27.72 -50.42
N SER A 465 88.79 28.23 -49.59
CA SER A 465 88.98 29.29 -48.56
C SER A 465 88.18 30.57 -48.80
N GLN A 466 87.25 30.87 -47.89
CA GLN A 466 87.45 31.91 -46.87
C GLN A 466 86.29 31.92 -45.84
N SER A 467 86.70 32.04 -44.58
CA SER A 467 85.96 32.34 -43.35
C SER A 467 86.80 33.42 -42.64
N PRO A 468 86.40 34.02 -41.50
CA PRO A 468 85.07 34.39 -40.98
C PRO A 468 85.09 35.84 -40.43
N ALA A 469 83.98 36.37 -39.89
CA ALA A 469 84.05 37.36 -38.80
C ALA A 469 82.76 37.42 -37.98
N SER A 470 82.95 37.26 -36.67
CA SER A 470 81.99 37.33 -35.57
C SER A 470 81.43 38.73 -35.32
N GLY A 471 80.25 38.79 -34.70
CA GLY A 471 79.73 40.00 -34.08
C GLY A 471 78.49 39.73 -33.20
N SER A 472 78.71 39.60 -31.89
CA SER A 472 77.74 39.87 -30.81
C SER A 472 78.42 40.88 -29.90
N PRO A 473 77.72 41.84 -29.23
CA PRO A 473 76.87 41.52 -28.06
C PRO A 473 75.66 42.46 -27.76
N LEU A 474 74.60 41.89 -27.12
CA LEU A 474 73.76 42.37 -25.96
C LEU A 474 73.32 43.87 -25.82
N PRO A 475 72.45 44.26 -24.84
CA PRO A 475 71.42 43.56 -24.04
C PRO A 475 70.09 44.37 -23.87
N GLY A 476 69.06 43.76 -23.26
CA GLY A 476 68.01 44.53 -22.56
C GLY A 476 66.72 43.75 -22.26
N PRO A 477 66.03 43.96 -21.12
CA PRO A 477 65.72 42.84 -20.20
C PRO A 477 64.27 42.76 -19.67
N ALA A 478 64.04 41.71 -18.86
CA ALA A 478 63.09 41.59 -17.72
C ALA A 478 61.59 41.39 -18.06
N ALA A 479 60.76 40.60 -17.37
CA ALA A 479 60.83 39.83 -16.11
C ALA A 479 59.79 38.66 -16.22
N SER A 480 60.05 37.43 -15.74
CA SER A 480 59.73 36.89 -14.39
C SER A 480 58.27 37.12 -13.95
N ASN A 481 57.44 36.17 -13.48
CA ASN A 481 57.71 34.89 -12.82
C ASN A 481 56.48 33.94 -12.82
N ARG A 482 56.82 32.64 -12.86
CA ARG A 482 56.12 31.38 -12.49
C ARG A 482 55.92 31.29 -10.93
N PRO A 483 55.55 30.16 -10.28
CA PRO A 483 54.42 29.21 -10.39
C PRO A 483 53.85 28.70 -9.01
N GLU A 484 52.75 27.90 -9.04
CA GLU A 484 52.47 26.65 -8.24
C GLU A 484 52.53 26.61 -6.67
N PRO A 485 52.16 25.49 -5.96
CA PRO A 485 50.93 24.68 -5.96
C PRO A 485 50.50 24.16 -4.54
N ALA A 486 49.43 23.33 -4.49
CA ALA A 486 49.13 22.25 -3.50
C ALA A 486 48.67 22.68 -2.07
N ALA A 487 47.87 21.94 -1.27
CA ALA A 487 47.35 20.57 -1.28
C ALA A 487 46.26 20.38 -0.18
N LEU A 488 45.39 19.34 -0.32
CA LEU A 488 44.76 18.50 0.74
C LEU A 488 43.71 19.17 1.70
N GLN A 489 42.68 18.55 2.28
CA GLN A 489 42.12 17.18 2.34
C GLN A 489 40.72 17.23 3.02
N LYS A 490 39.86 16.25 2.67
CA LYS A 490 38.86 15.51 3.48
C LYS A 490 37.74 16.19 4.30
N ALA A 491 36.52 15.83 3.88
CA ALA A 491 35.47 15.09 4.60
C ALA A 491 34.68 15.72 5.78
N ALA A 492 33.36 15.56 5.68
CA ALA A 492 32.28 15.94 6.60
C ALA A 492 32.32 15.21 7.97
N PRO A 493 31.53 15.63 8.99
CA PRO A 493 30.08 15.28 9.04
C PRO A 493 29.13 16.34 9.67
N VAL A 494 27.84 16.17 9.36
CA VAL A 494 26.61 16.70 10.02
C VAL A 494 26.15 15.62 11.06
N PRO A 495 25.18 15.75 12.01
CA PRO A 495 24.24 16.83 12.43
C PRO A 495 24.14 17.09 13.97
N GLY A 496 23.31 18.06 14.40
CA GLY A 496 22.78 18.09 15.77
C GLY A 496 21.94 19.33 16.13
N THR A 497 20.63 19.12 16.28
CA THR A 497 19.45 19.97 16.59
C THR A 497 19.55 20.85 17.87
N PRO A 498 18.62 21.83 18.07
CA PRO A 498 18.76 22.99 18.94
C PRO A 498 18.24 22.78 20.37
N ALA A 499 18.76 23.56 21.31
CA ALA A 499 18.30 23.63 22.68
C ALA A 499 17.40 24.86 22.91
N THR A 500 16.16 24.62 23.33
CA THR A 500 15.35 25.52 24.16
C THR A 500 15.99 25.69 25.55
N LYS A 501 15.74 26.84 26.20
CA LYS A 501 15.04 27.05 27.50
C LYS A 501 15.60 28.26 28.32
N PRO A 502 14.95 28.70 29.42
CA PRO A 502 14.30 30.01 29.62
C PRO A 502 15.15 30.90 30.58
N PRO A 503 14.64 31.91 31.34
CA PRO A 503 13.44 31.93 32.20
C PRO A 503 12.22 32.70 31.68
#